data_AF-A0A7S4QW01-F1
#
_entry.id   AF-A0A7S4QW01-F1
#
_cell.length_a   1.000
_cell.length_b   1.000
_cell.length_c   1.000
_cell.angle_alpha   90.00
_cell.angle_beta   90.00
_cell.angle_gamma   90.00
#
_symmetry.space_group_name_H-M   'P 1'
#
loop_
_entity.id
_entity.type
_entity.pdbx_description
1 polymer ?
#
loop_
_entity_poly.entity_id
_entity_poly.type
_entity_poly.pdbx_seq_one_letter_code
_entity_poly.pdbx_strand_id
1 'polypeptide(L)'
;MAQAASRRSHPTRPPGGGGDGGGMFGVPGGNPAPRASDSKAIEAKVWDYARDGKFDKVFQYLAHYPDLISLQGRSGYNLLHQAAYHGIDSQRLRRLTSAGGERITLELLQSRSKHGDPGGRPADVAEAQGHRDVAAALRQMEAELTRVAVGKPRAVEAPAHAPGGRSVSASHGLASKAHAGEAAAQDPSGRVVAVLLLSAVGDAIGFRGGEWEFNEHGKVIEAQMRKLGGALALVPSRETGWPVSDDTVQHLATLRAIIDARAVLPKSSHDMSGLDQLMGQMARWHVRSWSDMGGRAPGKRCERGVRALSQPGARWDTAVPYEAVDKIPGCGAAMRAMGIGVVYH
;
A
#
# COMPACT_ATOMS: atom_id res chain seq x y z
N MET A 1 27.73 -68.91 4.51
CA MET A 1 26.53 -69.71 4.78
C MET A 1 25.35 -68.77 5.06
N ALA A 2 24.34 -68.82 4.16
CA ALA A 2 22.89 -68.56 4.31
C ALA A 2 22.41 -67.26 5.01
N GLN A 3 21.85 -66.26 4.30
CA GLN A 3 20.44 -66.09 3.88
C GLN A 3 19.41 -65.92 5.01
N ALA A 4 18.72 -64.77 5.03
CA ALA A 4 17.25 -64.70 5.01
C ALA A 4 16.77 -63.27 4.69
N ALA A 5 15.96 -63.17 3.63
CA ALA A 5 15.27 -61.99 3.16
C ALA A 5 13.87 -61.91 3.81
N SER A 6 13.33 -60.69 3.96
CA SER A 6 11.88 -60.49 4.14
C SER A 6 11.37 -59.45 3.15
N ARG A 7 10.38 -59.86 2.35
CA ARG A 7 9.67 -59.10 1.31
C ARG A 7 8.20 -58.99 1.69
N ARG A 8 7.55 -57.99 1.05
CA ARG A 8 6.10 -57.77 0.80
C ARG A 8 5.39 -56.95 1.89
N SER A 9 4.48 -56.01 1.58
CA SER A 9 3.50 -55.98 0.49
C SER A 9 3.01 -54.56 0.12
N HIS A 10 2.78 -54.32 -1.18
CA HIS A 10 1.96 -53.23 -1.73
C HIS A 10 0.46 -53.51 -1.52
N PRO A 11 -0.39 -52.47 -1.35
CA PRO A 11 -1.81 -52.60 -1.60
C PRO A 11 -2.20 -52.16 -3.02
N THR A 12 -3.04 -53.00 -3.59
CA THR A 12 -3.65 -52.99 -4.92
C THR A 12 -4.75 -51.95 -5.09
N ARG A 13 -4.86 -51.42 -6.31
CA ARG A 13 -5.93 -50.55 -6.83
C ARG A 13 -7.13 -51.41 -7.29
N PRO A 14 -8.40 -50.99 -7.08
CA PRO A 14 -9.54 -51.63 -7.74
C PRO A 14 -9.90 -50.92 -9.08
N PRO A 15 -10.54 -51.63 -10.02
CA PRO A 15 -10.82 -51.16 -11.38
C PRO A 15 -12.14 -50.39 -11.48
N GLY A 16 -12.28 -49.65 -12.58
CA GLY A 16 -13.34 -48.66 -12.81
C GLY A 16 -14.70 -49.19 -13.28
N GLY A 17 -15.59 -48.23 -13.50
CA GLY A 17 -16.85 -48.38 -14.21
C GLY A 17 -17.28 -46.99 -14.70
N GLY A 18 -17.45 -46.84 -16.01
CA GLY A 18 -17.98 -45.66 -16.66
C GLY A 18 -19.52 -45.67 -16.71
N GLY A 19 -20.10 -44.54 -17.13
CA GLY A 19 -21.50 -44.46 -17.53
C GLY A 19 -22.13 -43.09 -17.28
N ASP A 20 -22.18 -42.29 -18.34
CA ASP A 20 -23.27 -41.41 -18.80
C ASP A 20 -23.95 -40.37 -17.88
N GLY A 21 -23.88 -39.12 -18.37
CA GLY A 21 -25.07 -38.42 -18.87
C GLY A 21 -26.08 -37.88 -17.85
N GLY A 22 -26.06 -36.57 -17.63
CA GLY A 22 -27.15 -35.87 -16.97
C GLY A 22 -26.86 -34.40 -16.76
N GLY A 23 -27.31 -33.57 -17.71
CA GLY A 23 -27.25 -32.12 -17.58
C GLY A 23 -28.09 -31.61 -16.41
N MET A 24 -27.57 -30.63 -15.69
CA MET A 24 -28.39 -29.79 -14.84
C MET A 24 -27.81 -28.38 -14.82
N PHE A 25 -28.64 -27.44 -15.26
CA PHE A 25 -28.41 -26.01 -15.20
C PHE A 25 -28.02 -25.60 -13.77
N GLY A 26 -26.86 -24.97 -13.63
CA GLY A 26 -26.37 -24.36 -12.40
C GLY A 26 -25.71 -23.02 -12.70
N VAL A 27 -26.33 -21.97 -12.19
CA VAL A 27 -25.93 -20.54 -12.04
C VAL A 27 -24.41 -20.28 -12.14
N PRO A 28 -23.94 -19.17 -12.75
CA PRO A 28 -22.51 -18.84 -12.81
C PRO A 28 -21.96 -18.55 -11.41
N GLY A 29 -21.43 -19.59 -10.76
CA GLY A 29 -20.66 -19.49 -9.53
C GLY A 29 -19.27 -18.94 -9.84
N GLY A 30 -18.90 -17.85 -9.16
CA GLY A 30 -17.54 -17.34 -9.18
C GLY A 30 -16.55 -18.45 -8.82
N ASN A 31 -15.48 -18.56 -9.61
CA ASN A 31 -14.41 -19.52 -9.36
C ASN A 31 -13.89 -19.35 -7.93
N PRO A 32 -13.62 -20.44 -7.19
CA PRO A 32 -12.98 -20.36 -5.90
C PRO A 32 -11.63 -19.64 -6.05
N ALA A 33 -11.34 -18.70 -5.16
CA ALA A 33 -10.08 -17.98 -5.15
C ALA A 33 -8.91 -18.98 -5.12
N PRO A 34 -7.88 -18.81 -5.96
CA PRO A 34 -6.75 -19.73 -6.02
C PRO A 34 -6.06 -19.82 -4.66
N ARG A 35 -5.52 -21.00 -4.32
CA ARG A 35 -4.72 -21.16 -3.09
C ARG A 35 -3.50 -20.23 -3.18
N ALA A 36 -3.00 -19.75 -2.05
CA ALA A 36 -1.88 -18.81 -2.01
C ALA A 36 -0.60 -19.32 -2.73
N SER A 37 -0.39 -20.65 -2.77
CA SER A 37 0.67 -21.29 -3.54
C SER A 37 0.48 -21.15 -5.05
N ASP A 38 -0.77 -21.17 -5.51
CA ASP A 38 -1.15 -21.13 -6.91
C ASP A 38 -1.10 -19.69 -7.43
N SER A 39 -1.42 -18.70 -6.58
CA SER A 39 -1.30 -17.27 -6.90
C SER A 39 0.13 -16.89 -7.28
N LYS A 40 1.13 -17.27 -6.46
CA LYS A 40 2.53 -16.96 -6.74
C LYS A 40 3.05 -17.65 -8.02
N ALA A 41 2.58 -18.87 -8.29
CA ALA A 41 2.94 -19.58 -9.51
C ALA A 41 2.32 -18.92 -10.76
N ILE A 42 1.09 -18.42 -10.65
CA ILE A 42 0.40 -17.68 -11.70
C ILE A 42 1.10 -16.33 -11.96
N GLU A 43 1.41 -15.56 -10.92
CA GLU A 43 2.14 -14.29 -11.03
C GLU A 43 3.50 -14.47 -11.72
N ALA A 44 4.31 -15.45 -11.28
CA ALA A 44 5.60 -15.75 -11.89
C ALA A 44 5.47 -16.07 -13.39
N LYS A 45 4.45 -16.84 -13.75
CA LYS A 45 4.20 -17.26 -15.14
C LYS A 45 3.74 -16.11 -16.02
N VAL A 46 2.86 -15.23 -15.52
CA VAL A 46 2.44 -14.01 -16.23
C VAL A 46 3.62 -13.07 -16.42
N TRP A 47 4.47 -12.93 -15.40
CA TRP A 47 5.69 -12.14 -15.48
C TRP A 47 6.65 -12.66 -16.55
N ASP A 48 6.90 -13.97 -16.58
CA ASP A 48 7.75 -14.59 -17.61
C ASP A 48 7.20 -14.36 -19.02
N TYR A 49 5.87 -14.49 -19.22
CA TYR A 49 5.26 -14.20 -20.52
C TYR A 49 5.40 -12.73 -20.93
N ALA A 50 5.23 -11.80 -19.99
CA ALA A 50 5.39 -10.37 -20.27
C ALA A 50 6.84 -10.03 -20.62
N ARG A 51 7.81 -10.55 -19.85
CA ARG A 51 9.24 -10.40 -20.12
C ARG A 51 9.63 -10.94 -21.49
N ASP A 52 9.04 -12.06 -21.91
CA ASP A 52 9.29 -12.69 -23.20
C ASP A 52 8.47 -12.07 -24.36
N GLY A 53 7.69 -11.01 -24.12
CA GLY A 53 6.86 -10.36 -25.15
C GLY A 53 5.63 -11.16 -25.59
N LYS A 54 5.27 -12.24 -24.89
CA LYS A 54 4.17 -13.16 -25.21
C LYS A 54 2.82 -12.62 -24.70
N PHE A 55 2.43 -11.43 -25.15
CA PHE A 55 1.23 -10.73 -24.65
C PHE A 55 -0.09 -11.45 -24.91
N ASP A 56 -0.18 -12.29 -25.94
CA ASP A 56 -1.38 -13.14 -26.16
C ASP A 56 -1.61 -14.10 -24.99
N LYS A 57 -0.53 -14.61 -24.37
CA LYS A 57 -0.61 -15.40 -23.14
C LYS A 57 -0.96 -14.53 -21.95
N VAL A 58 -0.35 -13.34 -21.82
CA VAL A 58 -0.70 -12.38 -20.76
C VAL A 58 -2.21 -12.08 -20.75
N PHE A 59 -2.81 -11.84 -21.92
CA PHE A 59 -4.25 -11.60 -22.03
C PHE A 59 -5.12 -12.78 -21.59
N GLN A 60 -4.68 -14.02 -21.82
CA GLN A 60 -5.40 -15.21 -21.34
C GLN A 60 -5.48 -15.21 -19.81
N TYR A 61 -4.41 -14.82 -19.12
CA TYR A 61 -4.42 -14.74 -17.66
C TYR A 61 -5.21 -13.53 -17.16
N LEU A 62 -5.05 -12.35 -17.77
CA LEU A 62 -5.79 -11.15 -17.36
C LEU A 62 -7.31 -11.29 -17.51
N ALA A 63 -7.79 -12.12 -18.44
CA ALA A 63 -9.21 -12.44 -18.57
C ALA A 63 -9.78 -13.16 -17.34
N HIS A 64 -8.96 -13.92 -16.62
CA HIS A 64 -9.35 -14.64 -15.40
C HIS A 64 -8.89 -13.96 -14.11
N TYR A 65 -7.81 -13.16 -14.19
CA TYR A 65 -7.14 -12.53 -13.05
C TYR A 65 -6.75 -11.08 -13.40
N PRO A 66 -7.73 -10.15 -13.45
CA PRO A 66 -7.49 -8.76 -13.87
C PRO A 66 -6.56 -8.00 -12.90
N ASP A 67 -6.46 -8.42 -11.63
CA ASP A 67 -5.58 -7.82 -10.64
C ASP A 67 -4.08 -7.97 -11.00
N LEU A 68 -3.72 -8.92 -11.86
CA LEU A 68 -2.34 -9.11 -12.31
C LEU A 68 -1.82 -7.95 -13.18
N ILE A 69 -2.68 -7.01 -13.57
CA ILE A 69 -2.26 -5.82 -14.31
C ILE A 69 -1.29 -4.93 -13.53
N SER A 70 -1.36 -4.94 -12.20
CA SER A 70 -0.47 -4.19 -11.30
C SER A 70 0.84 -4.93 -10.99
N LEU A 71 1.06 -6.12 -11.58
CA LEU A 71 2.24 -6.94 -11.32
C LEU A 71 3.52 -6.18 -11.68
N GLN A 72 4.44 -6.15 -10.73
CA GLN A 72 5.72 -5.47 -10.85
C GLN A 72 6.88 -6.43 -10.57
N GLY A 73 7.86 -6.44 -11.47
CA GLY A 73 9.10 -7.19 -11.30
C GLY A 73 10.09 -6.48 -10.37
N ARG A 74 11.14 -7.22 -9.98
CA ARG A 74 12.19 -6.73 -9.07
C ARG A 74 12.94 -5.49 -9.58
N SER A 75 12.98 -5.27 -10.89
CA SER A 75 13.61 -4.10 -11.53
C SER A 75 12.75 -2.83 -11.48
N GLY A 76 11.52 -2.92 -10.98
CA GLY A 76 10.54 -1.84 -11.00
C GLY A 76 9.70 -1.78 -12.28
N TYR A 77 9.98 -2.63 -13.26
CA TYR A 77 9.13 -2.79 -14.45
C TYR A 77 7.78 -3.37 -14.06
N ASN A 78 6.69 -2.87 -14.63
CA ASN A 78 5.36 -3.48 -14.59
C ASN A 78 4.97 -4.00 -15.98
N LEU A 79 3.75 -4.53 -16.12
CA LEU A 79 3.26 -5.04 -17.42
C LEU A 79 3.21 -3.95 -18.51
N LEU A 80 2.98 -2.68 -18.17
CA LEU A 80 3.01 -1.57 -19.13
C LEU A 80 4.43 -1.26 -19.60
N HIS A 81 5.45 -1.40 -18.73
CA HIS A 81 6.84 -1.30 -19.16
C HIS A 81 7.23 -2.42 -20.11
N GLN A 82 6.77 -3.66 -19.84
CA GLN A 82 7.03 -4.79 -20.74
C GLN A 82 6.33 -4.60 -22.10
N ALA A 83 5.09 -4.08 -22.08
CA ALA A 83 4.35 -3.74 -23.29
C ALA A 83 5.07 -2.65 -24.10
N ALA A 84 5.56 -1.62 -23.41
CA ALA A 84 6.35 -0.54 -23.99
C ALA A 84 7.68 -1.03 -24.55
N TYR A 85 8.39 -1.89 -23.83
CA TYR A 85 9.68 -2.43 -24.24
C TYR A 85 9.58 -3.27 -25.52
N HIS A 86 8.56 -4.14 -25.60
CA HIS A 86 8.30 -5.01 -26.75
C HIS A 86 7.55 -4.34 -27.90
N GLY A 87 7.13 -3.08 -27.74
CA GLY A 87 6.43 -2.34 -28.79
C GLY A 87 5.12 -2.99 -29.22
N ILE A 88 4.28 -3.40 -28.27
CA ILE A 88 2.98 -4.00 -28.63
C ILE A 88 2.15 -2.99 -29.41
N ASP A 89 1.48 -3.45 -30.47
CA ASP A 89 0.65 -2.57 -31.30
C ASP A 89 -0.45 -1.87 -30.50
N SER A 90 -0.96 -0.77 -31.05
CA SER A 90 -2.00 0.05 -30.43
C SER A 90 -3.29 -0.72 -30.09
N GLN A 91 -3.62 -1.80 -30.81
CA GLN A 91 -4.80 -2.62 -30.51
C GLN A 91 -4.56 -3.49 -29.28
N ARG A 92 -3.39 -4.10 -29.18
CA ARG A 92 -2.97 -4.88 -28.00
C ARG A 92 -2.79 -3.99 -26.77
N LEU A 93 -2.26 -2.78 -26.92
CA LEU A 93 -2.18 -1.82 -25.81
C LEU A 93 -3.58 -1.45 -25.30
N ARG A 94 -4.54 -1.13 -26.18
CA ARG A 94 -5.93 -0.89 -25.78
C ARG A 94 -6.56 -2.09 -25.09
N ARG A 95 -6.27 -3.31 -25.57
CA ARG A 95 -6.77 -4.54 -24.94
C ARG A 95 -6.18 -4.73 -23.54
N LEU A 96 -4.89 -4.47 -23.37
CA LEU A 96 -4.20 -4.55 -22.08
C LEU A 96 -4.81 -3.59 -21.07
N THR A 97 -5.07 -2.36 -21.50
CA THR A 97 -5.57 -1.31 -20.62
C THR A 97 -7.06 -1.49 -20.33
N SER A 98 -7.85 -1.95 -21.32
CA SER A 98 -9.25 -2.35 -21.11
C SER A 98 -9.37 -3.54 -20.16
N ALA A 99 -8.45 -4.51 -20.21
CA ALA A 99 -8.43 -5.64 -19.29
C ALA A 99 -8.10 -5.22 -17.84
N GLY A 100 -7.30 -4.17 -17.66
CA GLY A 100 -7.07 -3.56 -16.34
C GLY A 100 -8.25 -2.75 -15.82
N GLY A 101 -9.01 -2.09 -16.70
CA GLY A 101 -10.14 -1.24 -16.33
C GLY A 101 -9.71 -0.11 -15.39
N GLU A 102 -10.45 0.08 -14.29
CA GLU A 102 -10.15 1.08 -13.25
C GLU A 102 -8.79 0.87 -12.55
N ARG A 103 -8.17 -0.31 -12.72
CA ARG A 103 -6.83 -0.62 -12.19
C ARG A 103 -5.69 -0.04 -13.03
N ILE A 104 -5.99 0.48 -14.22
CA ILE A 104 -5.03 1.29 -14.97
C ILE A 104 -5.00 2.67 -14.32
N THR A 105 -4.13 2.79 -13.31
CA THR A 105 -3.98 4.02 -12.54
C THR A 105 -2.92 4.93 -13.14
N LEU A 106 -2.97 6.21 -12.78
CA LEU A 106 -1.91 7.16 -13.09
C LEU A 106 -0.56 6.70 -12.50
N GLU A 107 -0.58 6.08 -11.32
CA GLU A 107 0.59 5.46 -10.69
C GLU A 107 1.21 4.37 -11.58
N LEU A 108 0.40 3.47 -12.16
CA LEU A 108 0.90 2.41 -13.02
C LEU A 108 1.56 2.97 -14.28
N LEU A 109 0.97 4.00 -14.88
CA LEU A 109 1.49 4.69 -16.06
C LEU A 109 2.72 5.56 -15.76
N GLN A 110 2.85 6.10 -14.55
CA GLN A 110 3.95 6.98 -14.15
C GLN A 110 5.03 6.27 -13.33
N SER A 111 4.84 4.99 -13.00
CA SER A 111 5.81 4.20 -12.27
C SER A 111 7.15 4.21 -13.00
N ARG A 112 8.24 4.42 -12.25
CA ARG A 112 9.59 4.53 -12.81
C ARG A 112 10.38 3.26 -12.54
N SER A 113 10.81 2.62 -13.61
CA SER A 113 11.94 1.70 -13.56
C SER A 113 13.22 2.45 -13.18
N LYS A 114 13.85 2.06 -12.05
CA LYS A 114 15.16 2.56 -11.62
C LYS A 114 16.32 1.64 -12.01
N HIS A 115 16.02 0.40 -12.41
CA HIS A 115 17.03 -0.66 -12.60
C HIS A 115 16.92 -1.40 -13.94
N GLY A 116 16.00 -1.03 -14.82
CA GLY A 116 15.96 -1.59 -16.18
C GLY A 116 16.54 -0.65 -17.22
N ASP A 117 16.84 -1.21 -18.38
CA ASP A 117 17.43 -0.52 -19.53
C ASP A 117 16.48 -0.65 -20.74
N PRO A 118 15.88 0.45 -21.24
CA PRO A 118 15.98 1.81 -20.71
C PRO A 118 15.23 1.98 -19.37
N GLY A 119 15.72 2.89 -18.53
CA GLY A 119 15.03 3.32 -17.31
C GLY A 119 13.99 4.39 -17.62
N GLY A 120 13.00 4.57 -16.74
CA GLY A 120 11.95 5.59 -16.92
C GLY A 120 10.54 5.03 -16.79
N ARG A 121 9.56 5.83 -17.21
CA ARG A 121 8.15 5.43 -17.24
C ARG A 121 7.88 4.53 -18.46
N PRO A 122 6.77 3.77 -18.50
CA PRO A 122 6.34 3.04 -19.69
C PRO A 122 6.45 3.85 -20.99
N ALA A 123 5.97 5.10 -21.01
CA ALA A 123 6.08 5.96 -22.20
C ALA A 123 7.53 6.30 -22.57
N ASP A 124 8.41 6.48 -21.59
CA ASP A 124 9.82 6.79 -21.81
C ASP A 124 10.57 5.54 -22.33
N VAL A 125 10.21 4.34 -21.83
CA VAL A 125 10.72 3.06 -22.32
C VAL A 125 10.32 2.81 -23.77
N ALA A 126 9.06 3.07 -24.13
CA ALA A 126 8.59 2.94 -25.51
C ALA A 126 9.35 3.90 -26.45
N GLU A 127 9.55 5.16 -26.04
CA GLU A 127 10.30 6.15 -26.81
C GLU A 127 11.75 5.72 -27.05
N ALA A 128 12.43 5.28 -25.98
CA ALA A 128 13.82 4.85 -26.04
C ALA A 128 14.01 3.60 -26.92
N GLN A 129 12.99 2.74 -27.04
CA GLN A 129 12.97 1.59 -27.93
C GLN A 129 12.48 1.89 -29.36
N GLY A 130 12.16 3.15 -29.66
CA GLY A 130 11.70 3.59 -30.98
C GLY A 130 10.21 3.36 -31.27
N HIS A 131 9.44 2.89 -30.28
CA HIS A 131 8.00 2.59 -30.40
C HIS A 131 7.16 3.86 -30.18
N ARG A 132 7.24 4.80 -31.13
CA ARG A 132 6.64 6.14 -31.01
C ARG A 132 5.12 6.15 -30.86
N ASP A 133 4.42 5.24 -31.52
CA ASP A 133 2.97 5.10 -31.44
C ASP A 133 2.54 4.61 -30.05
N VAL A 134 3.27 3.63 -29.49
CA VAL A 134 3.07 3.12 -28.13
C VAL A 134 3.34 4.21 -27.09
N ALA A 135 4.43 4.96 -27.26
CA ALA A 135 4.77 6.09 -26.40
C ALA A 135 3.68 7.17 -26.43
N ALA A 136 3.18 7.53 -27.62
CA ALA A 136 2.11 8.51 -27.78
C ALA A 136 0.80 8.04 -27.11
N ALA A 137 0.42 6.78 -27.29
CA ALA A 137 -0.78 6.22 -26.68
C ALA A 137 -0.70 6.20 -25.14
N LEU A 138 0.45 5.81 -24.58
CA LEU A 138 0.68 5.84 -23.13
C LEU A 138 0.60 7.27 -22.57
N ARG A 139 1.21 8.25 -23.23
CA ARG A 139 1.13 9.66 -22.83
C ARG A 139 -0.29 10.23 -22.94
N GLN A 140 -1.04 9.83 -23.97
CA GLN A 140 -2.44 10.23 -24.10
C GLN A 140 -3.26 9.71 -22.93
N MET A 141 -3.09 8.44 -22.55
CA MET A 141 -3.77 7.86 -21.40
C MET A 141 -3.37 8.53 -20.08
N GLU A 142 -2.09 8.83 -19.88
CA GLU A 142 -1.61 9.62 -18.73
C GLU A 142 -2.33 10.97 -18.68
N ALA A 143 -2.42 11.67 -19.81
CA ALA A 143 -3.10 12.97 -19.91
C ALA A 143 -4.61 12.87 -19.64
N GLU A 144 -5.27 11.81 -20.14
CA GLU A 144 -6.70 11.56 -19.90
C GLU A 144 -6.99 11.29 -18.43
N LEU A 145 -6.24 10.40 -17.79
CA LEU A 145 -6.39 10.11 -16.36
C LEU A 145 -6.02 11.33 -15.50
N THR A 146 -5.02 12.11 -15.90
CA THR A 146 -4.69 13.38 -15.25
C THR A 146 -5.84 14.38 -15.37
N ARG A 147 -6.48 14.51 -16.55
CA ARG A 147 -7.65 15.39 -16.74
C ARG A 147 -8.86 14.95 -15.93
N VAL A 148 -9.12 13.64 -15.87
CA VAL A 148 -10.18 13.08 -15.02
C VAL A 148 -9.90 13.37 -13.56
N ALA A 149 -8.66 13.21 -13.09
CA ALA A 149 -8.25 13.52 -11.73
C ALA A 149 -8.31 15.03 -11.40
N VAL A 150 -8.05 15.90 -12.38
CA VAL A 150 -8.05 17.37 -12.20
C VAL A 150 -9.45 17.99 -12.35
N GLY A 151 -10.41 17.25 -12.92
CA GLY A 151 -11.78 17.70 -13.20
C GLY A 151 -11.85 18.59 -14.45
N LYS A 152 -12.81 18.30 -15.35
CA LYS A 152 -13.11 19.16 -16.50
C LYS A 152 -13.63 20.51 -15.98
N PRO A 153 -13.07 21.67 -16.38
CA PRO A 153 -13.64 22.95 -15.99
C PRO A 153 -15.05 23.04 -16.59
N ARG A 154 -16.06 23.03 -15.73
CA ARG A 154 -17.44 23.25 -16.14
C ARG A 154 -17.58 24.74 -16.43
N ALA A 155 -17.91 25.10 -17.67
CA ALA A 155 -18.24 26.47 -18.04
C ALA A 155 -19.37 26.95 -17.12
N VAL A 156 -19.10 28.04 -16.39
CA VAL A 156 -20.05 28.66 -15.48
C VAL A 156 -21.00 29.50 -16.32
N GLU A 157 -22.19 28.98 -16.61
CA GLU A 157 -23.32 29.85 -16.94
C GLU A 157 -23.74 30.56 -15.64
N ALA A 158 -23.69 31.89 -15.66
CA ALA A 158 -24.06 32.72 -14.53
C ALA A 158 -25.58 32.60 -14.26
N PRO A 159 -26.02 32.28 -13.02
CA PRO A 159 -27.44 32.30 -12.71
C PRO A 159 -27.88 33.75 -12.48
N ALA A 160 -28.96 34.12 -13.16
CA ALA A 160 -29.68 35.37 -12.98
C ALA A 160 -30.23 35.49 -11.54
N HIS A 161 -30.18 36.72 -11.03
CA HIS A 161 -30.76 37.13 -9.75
C HIS A 161 -32.25 36.75 -9.62
N ALA A 162 -32.62 36.15 -8.49
CA ALA A 162 -33.93 36.31 -7.88
C ALA A 162 -33.79 36.30 -6.34
N PRO A 163 -34.46 37.20 -5.59
CA PRO A 163 -34.31 37.32 -4.15
C PRO A 163 -35.35 36.48 -3.40
N GLY A 164 -34.94 35.96 -2.23
CA GLY A 164 -35.86 35.52 -1.18
C GLY A 164 -35.71 34.04 -0.79
N GLY A 165 -35.25 33.81 0.45
CA GLY A 165 -35.31 32.46 1.04
C GLY A 165 -34.34 32.23 2.19
N ARG A 166 -34.74 32.69 3.39
CA ARG A 166 -34.34 32.28 4.76
C ARG A 166 -32.96 31.61 4.96
N SER A 167 -32.09 32.32 5.68
CA SER A 167 -30.91 31.74 6.33
C SER A 167 -31.34 30.75 7.43
N VAL A 168 -30.75 29.56 7.41
CA VAL A 168 -30.72 28.67 8.56
C VAL A 168 -29.32 28.79 9.16
N SER A 169 -29.27 29.19 10.42
CA SER A 169 -28.09 29.43 11.25
C SER A 169 -27.22 28.17 11.38
N ALA A 170 -25.99 28.21 10.86
CA ALA A 170 -24.93 27.22 11.08
C ALA A 170 -23.83 27.73 12.02
N SER A 171 -24.06 28.82 12.77
CA SER A 171 -23.02 29.47 13.58
C SER A 171 -22.89 28.93 15.01
N HIS A 172 -23.86 28.17 15.52
CA HIS A 172 -23.83 27.67 16.90
C HIS A 172 -23.05 26.35 17.08
N GLY A 173 -22.76 25.62 16.01
CA GLY A 173 -22.09 24.30 16.09
C GLY A 173 -20.55 24.35 16.10
N LEU A 174 -19.95 25.44 15.63
CA LEU A 174 -18.49 25.59 15.51
C LEU A 174 -17.87 26.22 16.77
N ALA A 175 -18.55 27.20 17.38
CA ALA A 175 -18.06 27.86 18.60
C ALA A 175 -18.03 26.92 19.82
N SER A 176 -19.02 26.03 19.95
CA SER A 176 -19.05 25.04 21.04
C SER A 176 -17.96 23.98 20.92
N LYS A 177 -17.60 23.57 19.69
CA LYS A 177 -16.49 22.64 19.43
C LYS A 177 -15.12 23.28 19.67
N ALA A 178 -14.96 24.57 19.36
CA ALA A 178 -13.74 25.31 19.65
C ALA A 178 -13.47 25.41 21.16
N HIS A 179 -14.49 25.75 21.96
CA HIS A 179 -14.35 25.80 23.42
C HIS A 179 -14.08 24.43 24.06
N ALA A 180 -14.66 23.35 23.52
CA ALA A 180 -14.37 21.99 23.99
C ALA A 180 -12.92 21.57 23.67
N GLY A 181 -12.40 21.93 22.50
CA GLY A 181 -10.99 21.69 22.14
C GLY A 181 -10.01 22.48 23.00
N GLU A 182 -10.36 23.72 23.35
CA GLU A 182 -9.56 24.61 24.19
C GLU A 182 -9.52 24.15 25.65
N ALA A 183 -10.64 23.65 26.18
CA ALA A 183 -10.71 23.02 27.51
C ALA A 183 -9.94 21.69 27.56
N ALA A 184 -10.04 20.85 26.52
CA ALA A 184 -9.27 19.61 26.42
C ALA A 184 -7.76 19.87 26.29
N ALA A 185 -7.35 21.00 25.69
CA ALA A 185 -5.95 21.41 25.64
C ALA A 185 -5.39 21.85 27.00
N GLN A 186 -6.23 22.11 28.01
CA GLN A 186 -5.80 22.51 29.35
C GLN A 186 -5.71 21.33 30.33
N ASP A 187 -6.40 20.22 30.07
CA ASP A 187 -6.30 18.97 30.82
C ASP A 187 -5.08 18.14 30.37
N PRO A 188 -4.18 17.70 31.27
CA PRO A 188 -3.08 16.79 30.94
C PRO A 188 -3.51 15.54 30.15
N SER A 189 -4.66 14.95 30.48
CA SER A 189 -5.17 13.77 29.76
C SER A 189 -5.64 14.14 28.36
N GLY A 190 -6.34 15.28 28.23
CA GLY A 190 -6.73 15.86 26.94
C GLY A 190 -5.54 16.20 26.04
N ARG A 191 -4.41 16.67 26.60
CA ARG A 191 -3.16 16.89 25.84
C ARG A 191 -2.57 15.61 25.29
N VAL A 192 -2.53 14.54 26.09
CA VAL A 192 -2.05 13.22 25.65
C VAL A 192 -2.91 12.70 24.49
N VAL A 193 -4.23 12.77 24.63
CA VAL A 193 -5.17 12.38 23.57
C VAL A 193 -4.96 13.22 22.32
N ALA A 194 -4.80 14.54 22.47
CA ALA A 194 -4.55 15.44 21.35
C ALA A 194 -3.24 15.12 20.63
N VAL A 195 -2.13 14.86 21.33
CA VAL A 195 -0.86 14.48 20.71
C VAL A 195 -1.00 13.23 19.85
N LEU A 196 -1.66 12.19 20.37
CA LEU A 196 -1.84 10.93 19.64
C LEU A 196 -2.75 11.10 18.43
N LEU A 197 -3.88 11.79 18.59
CA LEU A 197 -4.83 12.00 17.50
C LEU A 197 -4.29 12.95 16.42
N LEU A 198 -3.66 14.06 16.82
CA LEU A 198 -3.14 15.03 15.85
C LEU A 198 -1.92 14.51 15.11
N SER A 199 -1.12 13.62 15.71
CA SER A 199 -0.08 12.87 14.99
C SER A 199 -0.70 12.04 13.86
N ALA A 200 -1.77 11.29 14.14
CA ALA A 200 -2.45 10.48 13.15
C ALA A 200 -3.20 11.31 12.09
N VAL A 201 -3.77 12.45 12.47
CA VAL A 201 -4.40 13.39 11.54
C VAL A 201 -3.35 14.00 10.60
N GLY A 202 -2.21 14.43 11.14
CA GLY A 202 -1.11 14.97 10.34
C GLY A 202 -0.57 13.94 9.35
N ASP A 203 -0.37 12.70 9.81
CA ASP A 203 -0.02 11.56 8.96
C ASP A 203 -1.06 11.36 7.84
N ALA A 204 -2.34 11.17 8.17
CA ALA A 204 -3.38 10.95 7.16
C ALA A 204 -3.51 12.08 6.13
N ILE A 205 -3.33 13.34 6.56
CA ILE A 205 -3.32 14.51 5.66
C ILE A 205 -2.10 14.46 4.75
N GLY A 206 -0.90 14.30 5.31
CA GLY A 206 0.36 14.29 4.54
C GLY A 206 0.47 13.08 3.61
N PHE A 207 -0.10 11.95 4.02
CA PHE A 207 -0.15 10.73 3.23
C PHE A 207 -1.19 10.85 2.11
N ARG A 208 -2.43 11.17 2.47
CA ARG A 208 -3.61 11.21 1.59
C ARG A 208 -3.69 9.99 0.66
N GLY A 209 -3.52 8.79 1.23
CA GLY A 209 -3.52 7.53 0.47
C GLY A 209 -2.34 7.37 -0.48
N GLY A 210 -1.22 8.07 -0.23
CA GLY A 210 -0.03 8.10 -1.06
C GLY A 210 0.00 9.23 -2.09
N GLU A 211 -1.11 9.95 -2.32
CA GLU A 211 -1.17 10.99 -3.35
C GLU A 211 -0.24 12.17 -3.04
N TRP A 212 -0.10 12.53 -1.75
CA TRP A 212 0.71 13.67 -1.34
C TRP A 212 2.11 13.29 -0.90
N GLU A 213 2.29 12.15 -0.23
CA GLU A 213 3.61 11.69 0.24
C GLU A 213 4.62 11.53 -0.90
N PHE A 214 4.19 11.01 -2.06
CA PHE A 214 5.07 10.75 -3.21
C PHE A 214 5.09 11.89 -4.23
N ASN A 215 4.45 13.02 -3.92
CA ASN A 215 4.45 14.19 -4.77
C ASN A 215 5.56 15.16 -4.36
N GLU A 216 6.67 15.14 -5.10
CA GLU A 216 7.83 16.00 -4.84
C GLU A 216 7.60 17.49 -5.21
N HIS A 217 6.41 17.85 -5.72
CA HIS A 217 6.06 19.20 -6.13
C HIS A 217 5.13 19.89 -5.13
N GLY A 218 5.71 20.53 -4.11
CA GLY A 218 4.94 21.22 -3.06
C GLY A 218 3.91 22.23 -3.56
N LYS A 219 4.15 22.92 -4.69
CA LYS A 219 3.18 23.83 -5.31
C LYS A 219 1.92 23.11 -5.84
N VAL A 220 2.05 21.86 -6.28
CA VAL A 220 0.92 21.03 -6.71
C VAL A 220 0.09 20.62 -5.51
N ILE A 221 0.74 20.15 -4.44
CA ILE A 221 0.08 19.83 -3.16
C ILE A 221 -0.66 21.06 -2.64
N GLU A 222 -0.01 22.23 -2.63
CA GLU A 222 -0.63 23.47 -2.17
C GLU A 222 -1.86 23.85 -3.01
N ALA A 223 -1.77 23.75 -4.34
CA ALA A 223 -2.90 24.03 -5.22
C ALA A 223 -4.08 23.06 -4.98
N GLN A 224 -3.81 21.77 -4.79
CA GLN A 224 -4.82 20.78 -4.44
C GLN A 224 -5.44 21.04 -3.06
N MET A 225 -4.60 21.34 -2.06
CA MET A 225 -5.03 21.72 -0.71
C MET A 225 -5.96 22.94 -0.74
N ARG A 226 -5.64 23.96 -1.53
CA ARG A 226 -6.52 25.13 -1.73
C ARG A 226 -7.85 24.76 -2.36
N LYS A 227 -7.87 23.86 -3.36
CA LYS A 227 -9.10 23.35 -3.97
C LYS A 227 -9.99 22.58 -2.99
N LEU A 228 -9.39 21.91 -2.00
CA LEU A 228 -10.09 21.20 -0.93
C LEU A 228 -10.62 22.14 0.18
N GLY A 229 -10.51 23.47 0.00
CA GLY A 229 -10.97 24.45 0.98
C GLY A 229 -9.88 24.98 1.92
N GLY A 230 -8.61 24.64 1.66
CA GLY A 230 -7.47 25.06 2.47
C GLY A 230 -7.23 24.17 3.69
N ALA A 231 -6.15 24.45 4.43
CA ALA A 231 -5.67 23.60 5.52
C ALA A 231 -6.73 23.32 6.61
N LEU A 232 -7.56 24.32 6.95
CA LEU A 232 -8.61 24.18 7.98
C LEU A 232 -9.79 23.30 7.54
N ALA A 233 -9.94 23.03 6.24
CA ALA A 233 -10.98 22.16 5.71
C ALA A 233 -10.52 20.68 5.64
N LEU A 234 -9.25 20.40 5.92
CA LEU A 234 -8.69 19.05 5.85
C LEU A 234 -9.05 18.28 7.11
N VAL A 235 -10.09 17.46 7.02
CA VAL A 235 -10.54 16.60 8.11
C VAL A 235 -10.55 15.15 7.63
N PRO A 236 -9.50 14.36 7.91
CA PRO A 236 -9.52 12.93 7.63
C PRO A 236 -10.71 12.25 8.28
N SER A 237 -11.48 11.50 7.50
CA SER A 237 -12.64 10.76 7.97
C SER A 237 -12.85 9.51 7.10
N ARG A 238 -13.79 8.65 7.51
CA ARG A 238 -14.20 7.53 6.66
C ARG A 238 -14.78 8.00 5.32
N GLU A 239 -15.39 9.19 5.30
CA GLU A 239 -16.03 9.75 4.10
C GLU A 239 -15.00 10.34 3.15
N THR A 240 -13.93 10.97 3.66
CA THR A 240 -12.84 11.44 2.81
C THR A 240 -11.98 10.28 2.29
N GLY A 241 -12.03 9.14 2.98
CA GLY A 241 -11.29 7.94 2.59
C GLY A 241 -9.78 8.09 2.73
N TRP A 242 -9.29 9.00 3.56
CA TRP A 242 -7.85 9.22 3.76
C TRP A 242 -7.34 8.28 4.86
N PRO A 243 -6.61 7.20 4.51
CA PRO A 243 -6.02 6.33 5.52
C PRO A 243 -4.82 7.01 6.19
N VAL A 244 -4.44 6.49 7.36
CA VAL A 244 -3.10 6.74 7.95
C VAL A 244 -2.04 5.87 7.26
N SER A 245 -0.78 6.30 7.25
CA SER A 245 0.35 5.56 6.69
C SER A 245 0.95 4.55 7.69
N ASP A 246 2.15 4.04 7.41
CA ASP A 246 2.90 3.20 8.35
C ASP A 246 3.33 3.96 9.60
N ASP A 247 3.47 5.28 9.55
CA ASP A 247 3.81 6.14 10.70
C ASP A 247 2.87 5.89 11.89
N THR A 248 1.57 6.08 11.69
CA THR A 248 0.58 5.87 12.77
C THR A 248 0.50 4.41 13.20
N VAL A 249 0.55 3.46 12.27
CA VAL A 249 0.48 2.02 12.59
C VAL A 249 1.67 1.61 13.46
N GLN A 250 2.86 2.11 13.15
CA GLN A 250 4.07 1.88 13.93
C GLN A 250 4.05 2.59 15.28
N HIS A 251 3.56 3.82 15.34
CA HIS A 251 3.43 4.58 16.57
C HIS A 251 2.45 3.91 17.55
N LEU A 252 1.31 3.42 17.05
CA LEU A 252 0.37 2.62 17.84
C LEU A 252 0.97 1.30 18.33
N ALA A 253 1.81 0.65 17.52
CA ALA A 253 2.54 -0.55 17.95
C ALA A 253 3.48 -0.25 19.13
N THR A 254 4.20 0.89 19.09
CA THR A 254 5.03 1.35 20.22
C THR A 254 4.19 1.55 21.49
N LEU A 255 3.07 2.27 21.39
CA LEU A 255 2.19 2.53 22.54
C LEU A 255 1.60 1.24 23.11
N ARG A 256 1.17 0.32 22.25
CA ARG A 256 0.61 -0.95 22.66
C ARG A 256 1.64 -1.83 23.38
N ALA A 257 2.89 -1.81 22.92
CA ALA A 257 3.98 -2.48 23.61
C ALA A 257 4.22 -1.92 25.01
N ILE A 258 4.22 -0.58 25.16
CA ILE A 258 4.39 0.09 26.45
C ILE A 258 3.24 -0.27 27.41
N ILE A 259 1.98 -0.24 26.92
CA ILE A 259 0.79 -0.62 27.70
C ILE A 259 0.90 -2.08 28.18
N ASP A 260 1.21 -3.02 27.28
CA ASP A 260 1.30 -4.43 27.63
C ASP A 260 2.50 -4.72 28.56
N ALA A 261 3.58 -3.96 28.44
CA ALA A 261 4.72 -3.99 29.37
C ALA A 261 4.46 -3.22 30.69
N ARG A 262 3.25 -2.66 30.86
CA ARG A 262 2.82 -1.88 32.03
C ARG A 262 3.71 -0.67 32.33
N ALA A 263 4.33 -0.11 31.29
CA ALA A 263 5.25 1.02 31.38
C ALA A 263 6.39 0.85 32.41
N VAL A 264 6.78 -0.39 32.75
CA VAL A 264 7.84 -0.62 33.74
C VAL A 264 9.21 -0.25 33.16
N LEU A 265 9.92 0.68 33.82
CA LEU A 265 11.32 1.01 33.52
C LEU A 265 12.29 0.15 34.34
N PRO A 266 13.54 -0.01 33.87
CA PRO A 266 14.59 -0.62 34.68
C PRO A 266 14.77 0.16 36.00
N LYS A 267 14.90 -0.59 37.10
CA LYS A 267 15.02 -0.01 38.46
C LYS A 267 16.43 0.53 38.73
N SER A 268 17.42 0.06 37.99
CA SER A 268 18.82 0.51 38.04
C SER A 268 19.57 0.04 36.78
N SER A 269 20.79 0.54 36.58
CA SER A 269 21.69 0.06 35.52
C SER A 269 22.08 -1.43 35.65
N HIS A 270 21.86 -2.04 36.82
CA HIS A 270 22.16 -3.46 37.07
C HIS A 270 20.92 -4.37 36.94
N ASP A 271 19.71 -3.80 36.83
CA ASP A 271 18.46 -4.55 36.61
C ASP A 271 17.76 -4.06 35.35
N MET A 272 18.12 -4.69 34.23
CA MET A 272 17.59 -4.41 32.90
C MET A 272 16.37 -5.26 32.55
N SER A 273 15.85 -6.07 33.48
CA SER A 273 14.76 -7.02 33.21
C SER A 273 13.48 -6.33 32.71
N GLY A 274 13.15 -5.16 33.28
CA GLY A 274 12.04 -4.33 32.82
C GLY A 274 12.25 -3.79 31.40
N LEU A 275 13.48 -3.37 31.06
CA LEU A 275 13.79 -2.91 29.71
C LEU A 275 13.74 -4.06 28.71
N ASP A 276 14.30 -5.22 29.04
CA ASP A 276 14.26 -6.41 28.19
C ASP A 276 12.82 -6.84 27.89
N GLN A 277 11.94 -6.82 28.91
CA GLN A 277 10.52 -7.10 28.73
C GLN A 277 9.86 -6.07 27.80
N LEU A 278 10.09 -4.78 28.02
CA LEU A 278 9.55 -3.70 27.20
C LEU A 278 10.02 -3.80 25.74
N MET A 279 11.32 -3.94 25.52
CA MET A 279 11.91 -4.03 24.19
C MET A 279 11.48 -5.32 23.47
N GLY A 280 11.35 -6.43 24.19
CA GLY A 280 10.76 -7.65 23.66
C GLY A 280 9.29 -7.47 23.24
N GLN A 281 8.49 -6.72 24.01
CA GLN A 281 7.13 -6.36 23.62
C GLN A 281 7.11 -5.43 22.40
N MET A 282 8.00 -4.42 22.34
CA MET A 282 8.12 -3.53 21.17
C MET A 282 8.44 -4.32 19.90
N ALA A 283 9.40 -5.24 19.95
CA ALA A 283 9.74 -6.11 18.83
C ALA A 283 8.51 -6.92 18.36
N ARG A 284 7.77 -7.54 19.29
CA ARG A 284 6.56 -8.32 18.97
C ARG A 284 5.46 -7.46 18.33
N TRP A 285 5.20 -6.28 18.87
CA TRP A 285 4.15 -5.41 18.35
C TRP A 285 4.51 -4.80 16.99
N HIS A 286 5.78 -4.43 16.79
CA HIS A 286 6.26 -4.05 15.47
C HIS A 286 6.10 -5.22 14.50
N VAL A 287 6.55 -6.44 14.80
CA VAL A 287 6.32 -7.58 13.88
C VAL A 287 4.82 -7.79 13.58
N ARG A 288 3.96 -7.71 14.60
CA ARG A 288 2.52 -7.91 14.43
C ARG A 288 1.85 -6.85 13.56
N SER A 289 2.27 -5.59 13.70
CA SER A 289 1.64 -4.48 12.97
C SER A 289 1.88 -4.54 11.46
N TRP A 290 2.83 -5.35 10.98
CA TRP A 290 3.06 -5.54 9.55
C TRP A 290 1.90 -6.23 8.81
N SER A 291 1.00 -6.89 9.55
CA SER A 291 -0.26 -7.41 8.99
C SER A 291 -1.23 -6.30 8.53
N ASP A 292 -1.03 -5.05 8.99
CA ASP A 292 -1.84 -3.87 8.66
C ASP A 292 -1.07 -2.87 7.79
N MET A 293 -0.17 -3.32 6.92
CA MET A 293 0.65 -2.43 6.07
C MET A 293 0.14 -2.30 4.62
N GLY A 294 -0.91 -3.02 4.25
CA GLY A 294 -1.49 -2.96 2.92
C GLY A 294 -1.95 -1.55 2.57
N GLY A 295 -1.38 -0.95 1.53
CA GLY A 295 -1.73 0.41 1.09
C GLY A 295 -1.22 1.54 2.00
N ARG A 296 -0.25 1.29 2.88
CA ARG A 296 0.30 2.27 3.83
C ARG A 296 1.76 2.67 3.58
N ALA A 297 2.30 2.21 2.45
CA ALA A 297 3.64 2.53 1.97
C ALA A 297 4.81 2.36 2.97
N PRO A 298 4.94 1.21 3.68
CA PRO A 298 5.96 1.03 4.70
C PRO A 298 7.40 1.19 4.19
N GLY A 299 8.23 1.85 4.99
CA GLY A 299 9.64 2.04 4.66
C GLY A 299 10.44 0.73 4.58
N LYS A 300 11.24 0.56 3.51
CA LYS A 300 12.08 -0.64 3.27
C LYS A 300 13.05 -0.99 4.41
N ARG A 301 13.51 0.00 5.16
CA ARG A 301 14.39 -0.22 6.33
C ARG A 301 13.61 -0.85 7.49
N CYS A 302 12.40 -0.36 7.74
CA CYS A 302 11.49 -0.94 8.73
C CYS A 302 11.16 -2.39 8.35
N GLU A 303 10.83 -2.65 7.08
CA GLU A 303 10.54 -4.00 6.57
C GLU A 303 11.69 -4.98 6.84
N ARG A 304 12.94 -4.59 6.54
CA ARG A 304 14.11 -5.43 6.85
C ARG A 304 14.24 -5.71 8.34
N GLY A 305 14.05 -4.70 9.19
CA GLY A 305 14.09 -4.84 10.63
C GLY A 305 13.04 -5.83 11.15
N VAL A 306 11.80 -5.70 10.70
CA VAL A 306 10.74 -6.65 11.10
C VAL A 306 10.97 -8.05 10.57
N ARG A 307 11.45 -8.19 9.32
CA ARG A 307 11.78 -9.51 8.79
C ARG A 307 12.86 -10.21 9.62
N ALA A 308 13.85 -9.46 10.09
CA ALA A 308 14.89 -9.98 10.96
C ALA A 308 14.33 -10.39 12.33
N LEU A 309 13.48 -9.54 12.94
CA LEU A 309 12.82 -9.84 14.21
C LEU A 309 11.80 -10.98 14.13
N SER A 310 11.28 -11.27 12.94
CA SER A 310 10.32 -12.37 12.71
C SER A 310 10.99 -13.75 12.62
N GLN A 311 12.33 -13.82 12.59
CA GLN A 311 13.03 -15.10 12.51
C GLN A 311 12.93 -15.86 13.85
N PRO A 312 12.82 -17.21 13.82
CA PRO A 312 12.87 -18.01 15.04
C PRO A 312 14.14 -17.73 15.85
N GLY A 313 13.98 -17.45 17.15
CA GLY A 313 15.10 -17.16 18.06
C GLY A 313 15.69 -15.75 17.93
N ALA A 314 15.15 -14.88 17.07
CA ALA A 314 15.58 -13.49 16.98
C ALA A 314 15.35 -12.74 18.30
N ARG A 315 16.35 -11.97 18.73
CA ARG A 315 16.25 -11.09 19.90
C ARG A 315 16.26 -9.63 19.47
N TRP A 316 15.59 -8.79 20.25
CA TRP A 316 15.45 -7.36 19.95
C TRP A 316 16.80 -6.62 19.86
N ASP A 317 17.79 -7.08 20.61
CA ASP A 317 19.12 -6.47 20.78
C ASP A 317 20.14 -6.88 19.70
N THR A 318 19.89 -7.99 19.00
CA THR A 318 20.89 -8.63 18.12
C THR A 318 20.36 -8.97 16.73
N ALA A 319 19.04 -8.94 16.50
CA ALA A 319 18.44 -9.30 15.22
C ALA A 319 18.85 -8.38 14.06
N VAL A 320 19.13 -7.11 14.35
CA VAL A 320 19.50 -6.12 13.32
C VAL A 320 20.91 -5.59 13.65
N PRO A 321 21.94 -5.97 12.87
CA PRO A 321 23.28 -5.46 13.08
C PRO A 321 23.37 -3.97 12.71
N TYR A 322 24.37 -3.30 13.24
CA TYR A 322 24.71 -1.94 12.83
C TYR A 322 25.02 -1.88 11.32
N GLU A 323 24.38 -0.97 10.59
CA GLU A 323 24.69 -0.65 9.20
C GLU A 323 25.54 0.63 9.15
N ALA A 324 26.60 0.65 8.34
CA ALA A 324 27.52 1.79 8.24
C ALA A 324 26.88 3.08 7.67
N VAL A 325 27.56 4.21 7.93
CA VAL A 325 27.10 5.60 7.71
C VAL A 325 27.00 6.00 6.23
N ASP A 326 27.54 5.19 5.31
CA ASP A 326 27.46 5.40 3.86
C ASP A 326 26.04 5.21 3.30
N LYS A 327 25.09 4.75 4.13
CA LYS A 327 23.66 4.70 3.79
C LYS A 327 22.90 5.82 4.47
N ILE A 328 22.10 6.57 3.69
CA ILE A 328 21.21 7.62 4.19
C ILE A 328 20.28 7.04 5.29
N PRO A 329 20.31 7.52 6.54
CA PRO A 329 19.43 7.02 7.59
C PRO A 329 17.95 7.29 7.23
N GLY A 330 17.05 6.40 7.66
CA GLY A 330 15.60 6.57 7.44
C GLY A 330 14.90 7.19 8.66
N CYS A 331 13.76 7.86 8.44
CA CYS A 331 12.91 8.42 9.51
C CYS A 331 12.13 7.35 10.31
N GLY A 332 12.10 6.10 9.83
CA GLY A 332 11.35 4.96 10.37
C GLY A 332 11.31 4.85 11.90
N ALA A 333 12.46 5.04 12.55
CA ALA A 333 12.56 4.95 14.01
C ALA A 333 11.99 6.20 14.71
N ALA A 334 12.20 7.38 14.14
CA ALA A 334 11.75 8.65 14.71
C ALA A 334 10.22 8.79 14.68
N MET A 335 9.58 8.43 13.57
CA MET A 335 8.12 8.59 13.35
C MET A 335 7.24 7.79 14.32
N ARG A 336 7.82 6.89 15.11
CA ARG A 336 7.11 5.99 16.04
C ARG A 336 7.56 6.09 17.49
N ALA A 337 8.41 7.06 17.82
CA ALA A 337 9.03 7.19 19.13
C ALA A 337 8.32 8.20 20.05
N MET A 338 7.46 9.07 19.52
CA MET A 338 6.84 10.16 20.30
C MET A 338 6.06 9.65 21.51
N GLY A 339 5.44 8.47 21.40
CA GLY A 339 4.70 7.82 22.48
C GLY A 339 5.56 7.47 23.69
N ILE A 340 6.87 7.29 23.52
CA ILE A 340 7.81 7.03 24.61
C ILE A 340 7.89 8.27 25.52
N GLY A 341 8.07 9.46 24.93
CA GLY A 341 8.09 10.72 25.68
C GLY A 341 6.76 11.00 26.37
N VAL A 342 5.63 10.66 25.74
CA VAL A 342 4.30 10.79 26.36
C VAL A 342 4.14 9.91 27.61
N VAL A 343 4.75 8.73 27.65
CA VAL A 343 4.60 7.82 28.81
C VAL A 343 5.63 8.12 29.91
N TYR A 344 6.82 8.60 29.54
CA TYR A 344 7.95 8.79 30.46
C TYR A 344 8.33 10.27 30.64
N HIS A 345 7.34 11.18 30.61
CA HIS A 345 7.52 12.62 30.81
C HIS A 345 7.64 13.04 32.27
#